data_AF-A0A820MRJ6-F1
#
_entry.id   AF-A0A820MRJ6-F1
#
_cell.length_a   1.000
_cell.length_b   1.000
_cell.length_c   1.000
_cell.angle_alpha   90.00
_cell.angle_beta   90.00
_cell.angle_gamma   90.00
#
_symmetry.space_group_name_H-M   'P 1'
#
loop_
_entity.id
_entity.type
_entity.pdbx_description
1 polymer ?
#
loop_
_entity_poly.entity_id
_entity_poly.type
_entity_poly.pdbx_seq_one_letter_code
_entity_poly.pdbx_strand_id
1 'polypeptide(L)'
;MVWTQGDIQQWTDKLREEKRSDQEYFDWDRDYLPKMMAIIVRAVELYCGYHMRNIQLIVLAIVLESHSREKGRLDNISTDEEKSLIVTILATAQALIRYSIKQLNKRWTNGLHQFLQLKHFEKLNEESLKAVCMSNMNFFKFYEHLNGMTETIGDQEEREVLNLEYGVDCFELPRFKKYRFQYEKSKECVCASKDDWCEQIIADINEKMDAKRLVSHEEKDEIEKKMKKESDNLLVEVQKVLKKN
;
A
#
# COMPACT_ATOMS: atom_id res chain seq x y z
N MET A 1 30.56 23.59 -14.51
CA MET A 1 30.17 24.21 -15.80
C MET A 1 28.77 24.77 -15.64
N VAL A 2 28.57 26.06 -15.92
CA VAL A 2 27.24 26.68 -15.87
C VAL A 2 26.63 26.55 -17.26
N TRP A 3 25.58 25.74 -17.39
CA TRP A 3 24.85 25.57 -18.65
C TRP A 3 23.91 26.76 -18.86
N THR A 4 23.97 27.39 -20.03
CA THR A 4 23.02 28.44 -20.44
C THR A 4 21.81 27.83 -21.15
N GLN A 5 20.74 28.60 -21.32
CA GLN A 5 19.54 28.14 -22.03
C GLN A 5 19.84 27.68 -23.47
N GLY A 6 20.78 28.36 -24.16
CA GLY A 6 21.23 27.98 -25.50
C GLY A 6 21.98 26.66 -25.53
N ASP A 7 22.86 26.42 -24.53
CA ASP A 7 23.61 25.17 -24.42
C ASP A 7 22.69 23.97 -24.17
N ILE A 8 21.65 24.16 -23.35
CA ILE A 8 20.64 23.13 -23.07
C ILE A 8 19.87 22.79 -24.34
N GLN A 9 19.45 23.78 -25.12
CA GLN A 9 18.71 23.56 -26.38
C GLN A 9 19.58 22.82 -27.40
N GLN A 10 20.80 23.30 -27.64
CA GLN A 10 21.73 22.70 -28.59
C GLN A 10 22.09 21.25 -28.23
N TRP A 11 22.28 20.97 -26.93
CA TRP A 11 22.54 19.61 -26.45
C TRP A 11 21.32 18.71 -26.58
N THR A 12 20.12 19.24 -26.28
CA THR A 12 18.86 18.49 -26.40
C THR A 12 18.57 18.13 -27.86
N ASP A 13 18.86 19.05 -28.80
CA ASP A 13 18.68 18.80 -30.23
C ASP A 13 19.67 17.75 -30.73
N LYS A 14 20.93 17.81 -30.31
CA LYS A 14 21.93 16.77 -30.60
C LYS A 14 21.51 15.39 -30.08
N LEU A 15 21.01 15.33 -28.84
CA LEU A 15 20.50 14.09 -28.23
C LEU A 15 19.27 13.56 -28.99
N ARG A 16 18.42 14.45 -29.53
CA ARG A 16 17.26 14.06 -30.34
C ARG A 16 17.66 13.50 -31.70
N GLU A 17 18.72 14.02 -32.31
CA GLU A 17 19.26 13.55 -33.59
C GLU A 17 19.94 12.18 -33.46
N GLU A 18 20.65 11.93 -32.35
CA GLU A 18 21.28 10.63 -32.04
C GLU A 18 20.24 9.50 -31.81
N LYS A 19 18.99 9.84 -31.47
CA LYS A 19 17.90 8.90 -31.09
C LYS A 19 17.02 8.38 -32.23
N ARG A 20 17.45 8.43 -33.49
CA ARG A 20 16.64 7.97 -34.65
C ARG A 20 16.45 6.45 -34.76
N SER A 21 17.13 5.67 -33.93
CA SER A 21 16.99 4.21 -33.83
C SER A 21 16.21 3.86 -32.57
N ASP A 22 14.97 3.39 -32.70
CA ASP A 22 14.11 2.98 -31.58
C ASP A 22 14.59 1.65 -30.92
N GLN A 23 15.80 1.17 -31.25
CA GLN A 23 16.30 -0.17 -30.91
C GLN A 23 17.63 -0.22 -30.15
N GLU A 24 18.30 0.92 -29.93
CA GLU A 24 19.55 0.93 -29.18
C GLU A 24 19.30 1.30 -27.71
N TYR A 25 19.53 0.31 -26.85
CA TYR A 25 19.62 0.44 -25.41
C TYR A 25 20.66 1.52 -25.07
N PHE A 26 20.25 2.56 -24.35
CA PHE A 26 21.11 3.68 -23.98
C PHE A 26 22.22 3.18 -23.03
N ASP A 27 23.47 3.27 -23.46
CA ASP A 27 24.62 2.94 -22.61
C ASP A 27 24.84 4.09 -21.60
N TRP A 28 24.40 3.88 -20.36
CA TRP A 28 24.48 4.86 -19.28
C TRP A 28 25.89 4.96 -18.70
N ASP A 29 26.86 5.26 -19.56
CA ASP A 29 28.24 5.44 -19.13
C ASP A 29 28.34 6.61 -18.13
N ARG A 30 29.34 6.57 -17.23
CA ARG A 30 29.44 7.51 -16.08
C ARG A 30 29.41 9.00 -16.43
N ASP A 31 29.63 9.36 -17.69
CA ASP A 31 29.66 10.73 -18.17
C ASP A 31 28.28 11.32 -18.52
N TYR A 32 27.26 10.50 -18.79
CA TYR A 32 25.94 10.98 -19.23
C TYR A 32 25.01 11.28 -18.06
N LEU A 33 25.05 10.49 -16.99
CA LEU A 33 24.22 10.70 -15.80
C LEU A 33 24.47 12.08 -15.15
N PRO A 34 25.73 12.51 -14.90
CA PRO A 34 26.00 13.84 -14.35
C PRO A 34 25.55 14.98 -15.28
N LYS A 35 25.66 14.81 -16.61
CA LYS A 35 25.21 15.80 -17.60
C LYS A 35 23.70 15.93 -17.60
N MET A 36 22.97 14.81 -17.60
CA MET A 36 21.50 14.78 -17.52
C MET A 36 21.01 15.42 -16.22
N MET A 37 21.61 15.07 -15.09
CA MET A 37 21.30 15.70 -13.80
C MET A 37 21.55 17.21 -13.85
N ALA A 38 22.71 17.65 -14.33
CA ALA A 38 23.04 19.08 -14.42
C ALA A 38 22.06 19.87 -15.30
N ILE A 39 21.62 19.29 -16.42
CA ILE A 39 20.66 19.92 -17.33
C ILE A 39 19.28 20.03 -16.68
N ILE A 40 18.80 18.97 -16.02
CA ILE A 40 17.49 18.96 -15.36
C ILE A 40 17.49 19.92 -14.17
N VAL A 41 18.53 19.91 -13.34
CA VAL A 41 18.72 20.89 -12.25
C VAL A 41 18.65 22.30 -12.81
N ARG A 42 19.40 22.56 -13.88
CA ARG A 42 19.48 23.90 -14.46
C ARG A 42 18.18 24.34 -15.12
N ALA A 43 17.47 23.43 -15.78
CA ALA A 43 16.17 23.71 -16.35
C ALA A 43 15.15 24.07 -15.26
N VAL A 44 15.13 23.34 -14.14
CA VAL A 44 14.25 23.65 -13.00
C VAL A 44 14.60 25.00 -12.39
N GLU A 45 15.88 25.34 -12.22
CA GLU A 45 16.28 26.66 -11.75
C GLU A 45 15.83 27.80 -12.69
N LEU A 46 15.98 27.62 -14.01
CA LEU A 46 15.65 28.65 -14.99
C LEU A 46 14.14 28.86 -15.13
N TYR A 47 13.34 27.78 -15.12
CA TYR A 47 11.90 27.86 -15.35
C TYR A 47 11.08 28.02 -14.07
N CYS A 48 11.52 27.42 -12.97
CA CYS A 48 10.79 27.46 -11.70
C CYS A 48 11.41 28.45 -10.69
N GLY A 49 12.61 28.99 -10.94
CA GLY A 49 13.29 29.91 -10.02
C GLY A 49 13.70 29.26 -8.69
N TYR A 50 13.75 27.93 -8.63
CA TYR A 50 13.96 27.15 -7.41
C TYR A 50 15.17 26.23 -7.56
N HIS A 51 16.00 26.14 -6.51
CA HIS A 51 17.10 25.18 -6.44
C HIS A 51 16.60 23.86 -5.83
N MET A 52 16.82 22.74 -6.52
CA MET A 52 16.33 21.44 -6.06
C MET A 52 16.95 21.03 -4.71
N ARG A 53 16.13 20.47 -3.81
CA ARG A 53 16.58 19.95 -2.51
C ARG A 53 17.34 18.65 -2.68
N ASN A 54 18.20 18.30 -1.72
CA ASN A 54 18.98 17.05 -1.74
C ASN A 54 18.12 15.80 -1.96
N ILE A 55 16.92 15.76 -1.37
CA ILE A 55 15.96 14.65 -1.56
C ILE A 55 15.49 14.55 -3.02
N GLN A 56 15.22 15.68 -3.67
CA GLN A 56 14.82 15.70 -5.07
C GLN A 56 15.96 15.29 -6.01
N LEU A 57 17.20 15.69 -5.68
CA LEU A 57 18.41 15.25 -6.38
C LEU A 57 18.63 13.74 -6.26
N ILE A 58 18.41 13.18 -5.06
CA ILE A 58 18.50 11.74 -4.80
C ILE A 58 17.42 10.99 -5.59
N VAL A 59 16.17 11.47 -5.58
CA VAL A 59 15.08 10.88 -6.37
C VAL A 59 15.40 10.90 -7.86
N LEU A 60 15.89 12.04 -8.38
CA LEU A 60 16.29 12.15 -9.79
C LEU A 60 17.43 11.17 -10.13
N ALA A 61 18.44 11.04 -9.26
CA ALA A 61 19.54 10.11 -9.45
C ALA A 61 19.06 8.65 -9.47
N ILE A 62 18.22 8.24 -8.50
CA ILE A 62 17.65 6.88 -8.42
C ILE A 62 16.82 6.57 -9.67
N VAL A 63 16.01 7.51 -10.13
CA VAL A 63 15.16 7.30 -11.31
C VAL A 63 16.02 7.15 -12.56
N LEU A 64 17.02 8.01 -12.74
CA LEU A 64 17.90 7.93 -13.91
C LEU A 64 18.75 6.65 -13.88
N GLU A 65 19.26 6.24 -12.71
CA GLU A 65 20.04 4.99 -12.52
C GLU A 65 19.19 3.72 -12.67
N SER A 66 17.89 3.78 -12.34
CA SER A 66 16.97 2.65 -12.41
C SER A 66 16.73 2.11 -13.84
N HIS A 67 17.23 2.78 -14.88
CA HIS A 67 17.05 2.36 -16.27
C HIS A 67 17.88 1.12 -16.65
N SER A 68 18.73 0.59 -15.75
CA SER A 68 19.45 -0.68 -15.95
C SER A 68 18.62 -1.94 -15.66
N ARG A 69 17.33 -1.84 -15.30
CA ARG A 69 16.49 -3.01 -14.97
C ARG A 69 15.26 -3.09 -15.88
N GLU A 70 15.10 -4.20 -16.58
CA GLU A 70 14.08 -4.47 -17.62
C GLU A 70 12.60 -4.26 -17.22
N LYS A 71 12.26 -4.00 -15.94
CA LYS A 71 10.88 -3.97 -15.45
C LYS A 71 10.42 -2.67 -14.79
N GLY A 72 11.21 -1.60 -14.84
CA GLY A 72 10.85 -0.31 -14.22
C GLY A 72 10.81 -0.36 -12.68
N ARG A 73 10.53 0.78 -12.03
CA ARG A 73 10.52 0.94 -10.57
C ARG A 73 9.35 1.81 -10.12
N LEU A 74 8.73 1.44 -9.00
CA LEU A 74 7.73 2.24 -8.29
C LEU A 74 8.35 2.72 -6.98
N ASP A 75 8.53 4.03 -6.83
CA ASP A 75 9.09 4.64 -5.63
C ASP A 75 8.01 5.33 -4.81
N ASN A 76 7.92 5.00 -3.52
CA ASN A 76 7.04 5.70 -2.59
C ASN A 76 7.76 6.93 -2.03
N ILE A 77 7.29 8.12 -2.38
CA ILE A 77 7.90 9.38 -1.96
C ILE A 77 6.96 10.06 -0.95
N SER A 78 7.28 9.89 0.33
CA SER A 78 6.56 10.48 1.47
C SER A 78 7.10 11.89 1.78
N THR A 79 6.99 12.81 0.83
CA THR A 79 7.25 14.24 1.09
C THR A 79 5.93 14.99 1.06
N ASP A 80 5.58 15.67 2.16
CA ASP A 80 4.30 16.34 2.34
C ASP A 80 4.15 17.64 1.51
N GLU A 81 5.26 18.21 1.01
CA GLU A 81 5.23 19.53 0.38
C GLU A 81 5.47 19.56 -1.14
N GLU A 82 6.00 18.51 -1.79
CA GLU A 82 6.59 18.69 -3.14
C GLU A 82 6.37 17.54 -4.14
N LYS A 83 5.27 16.78 -4.02
CA LYS A 83 4.94 15.73 -5.01
C LYS A 83 4.80 16.29 -6.44
N SER A 84 4.30 17.50 -6.60
CA SER A 84 4.14 18.14 -7.90
C SER A 84 5.47 18.46 -8.59
N LEU A 85 6.47 18.96 -7.85
CA LEU A 85 7.77 19.32 -8.43
C LEU A 85 8.56 18.06 -8.81
N ILE A 86 8.50 17.02 -7.98
CA ILE A 86 9.11 15.72 -8.27
C ILE A 86 8.48 15.08 -9.52
N VAL A 87 7.16 15.16 -9.68
CA VAL A 87 6.47 14.71 -10.89
C VAL A 87 6.90 15.51 -12.12
N THR A 88 7.11 16.83 -11.99
CA THR A 88 7.63 17.67 -13.08
C THR A 88 9.06 17.31 -13.46
N ILE A 89 9.92 17.04 -12.46
CA ILE A 89 11.30 16.57 -12.66
C ILE A 89 11.33 15.21 -13.35
N LEU A 90 10.48 14.28 -12.92
CA LEU A 90 10.30 12.98 -13.56
C LEU A 90 9.81 13.12 -15.01
N ALA A 91 8.83 13.99 -15.25
CA ALA A 91 8.29 14.27 -16.57
C ALA A 91 9.32 14.89 -17.52
N THR A 92 10.13 15.83 -17.04
CA THR A 92 11.21 16.43 -17.83
C THR A 92 12.32 15.43 -18.12
N ALA A 93 12.75 14.63 -17.13
CA ALA A 93 13.72 13.56 -17.31
C ALA A 93 13.24 12.55 -18.36
N GLN A 94 12.00 12.06 -18.25
CA GLN A 94 11.47 11.03 -19.15
C GLN A 94 11.09 11.59 -20.53
N ALA A 95 10.69 12.86 -20.63
CA ALA A 95 10.48 13.56 -21.90
C ALA A 95 11.79 13.73 -22.68
N LEU A 96 12.89 14.04 -22.00
CA LEU A 96 14.24 14.03 -22.60
C LEU A 96 14.64 12.62 -23.04
N ILE A 97 14.19 11.60 -22.30
CA ILE A 97 14.47 10.20 -22.63
C ILE A 97 13.54 9.66 -23.75
N ARG A 98 12.48 10.40 -24.15
CA ARG A 98 11.44 10.02 -25.13
C ARG A 98 10.58 8.82 -24.67
N TYR A 99 10.35 8.68 -23.37
CA TYR A 99 9.31 7.79 -22.85
C TYR A 99 8.07 8.57 -22.43
N SER A 100 6.92 8.15 -22.95
CA SER A 100 5.62 8.73 -22.62
C SER A 100 5.20 8.34 -21.21
N ILE A 101 5.01 9.31 -20.31
CA ILE A 101 4.39 9.06 -19.00
C ILE A 101 2.91 8.76 -19.23
N LYS A 102 2.54 7.49 -19.10
CA LYS A 102 1.15 7.10 -18.92
C LYS A 102 0.85 7.11 -17.43
N GLN A 103 0.30 8.21 -16.90
CA GLN A 103 -0.27 8.20 -15.56
C GLN A 103 -1.60 7.43 -15.59
N LEU A 104 -1.51 6.10 -15.49
CA LEU A 104 -2.71 5.27 -15.31
C LEU A 104 -3.38 5.68 -13.99
N ASN A 105 -4.69 5.87 -14.04
CA ASN A 105 -5.58 6.14 -12.89
C ASN A 105 -5.58 7.56 -12.30
N LYS A 106 -4.94 8.56 -12.94
CA LYS A 106 -5.23 9.96 -12.61
C LYS A 106 -6.44 10.49 -13.36
N ARG A 107 -7.43 10.98 -12.63
CA ARG A 107 -8.57 11.72 -13.18
C ARG A 107 -8.30 13.22 -13.03
N TRP A 108 -8.61 13.96 -14.08
CA TRP A 108 -8.51 15.42 -14.09
C TRP A 108 -9.79 15.99 -13.47
N THR A 109 -9.66 16.94 -12.54
CA THR A 109 -10.79 17.49 -11.78
C THR A 109 -11.65 18.46 -12.60
N ASN A 110 -12.79 18.89 -12.03
CA ASN A 110 -13.70 19.91 -12.58
C ASN A 110 -14.29 19.55 -13.96
N GLY A 111 -14.58 18.27 -14.21
CA GLY A 111 -15.18 17.85 -15.47
C GLY A 111 -14.20 17.76 -16.64
N LEU A 112 -12.91 18.09 -16.44
CA LEU A 112 -11.92 18.13 -17.53
C LEU A 112 -11.61 16.73 -18.06
N HIS A 113 -11.65 15.71 -17.20
CA HIS A 113 -11.48 14.33 -17.62
C HIS A 113 -12.63 13.85 -18.52
N GLN A 114 -13.87 14.21 -18.17
CA GLN A 114 -15.08 13.91 -18.95
C GLN A 114 -15.07 14.69 -20.27
N PHE A 115 -14.66 15.96 -20.25
CA PHE A 115 -14.51 16.76 -21.46
C PHE A 115 -13.53 16.13 -22.45
N LEU A 116 -12.38 15.66 -21.97
CA LEU A 116 -11.39 14.96 -22.80
C LEU A 116 -11.93 13.62 -23.31
N GLN A 117 -12.62 12.83 -22.48
CA GLN A 117 -13.28 11.58 -22.90
C GLN A 117 -14.28 11.84 -24.04
N LEU A 118 -15.11 12.89 -23.90
CA LEU A 118 -16.06 13.31 -24.94
C LEU A 118 -15.35 13.74 -26.23
N LYS A 119 -14.29 14.54 -26.12
CA LYS A 119 -13.50 14.99 -27.29
C LYS A 119 -12.87 13.84 -28.05
N HIS A 120 -12.42 12.81 -27.33
CA HIS A 120 -11.75 11.63 -27.91
C HIS A 120 -12.70 10.48 -28.25
N PHE A 121 -14.03 10.71 -28.20
CA PHE A 121 -15.07 9.70 -28.45
C PHE A 121 -14.90 8.43 -27.60
N GLU A 122 -14.38 8.59 -26.39
CA GLU A 122 -14.14 7.49 -25.46
C GLU A 122 -15.39 7.26 -24.57
N LYS A 123 -15.53 6.05 -24.02
CA LYS A 123 -16.65 5.73 -23.12
C LYS A 123 -16.57 6.62 -21.88
N LEU A 124 -17.65 7.34 -21.60
CA LEU A 124 -17.74 8.22 -20.45
C LEU A 124 -17.74 7.39 -19.16
N ASN A 125 -16.80 7.68 -18.28
CA ASN A 125 -16.76 7.08 -16.96
C ASN A 125 -17.51 7.97 -15.97
N GLU A 126 -18.49 7.40 -15.26
CA GLU A 126 -19.21 8.12 -14.21
C GLU A 126 -18.23 8.53 -13.10
N GLU A 127 -18.30 9.79 -12.70
CA GLU A 127 -17.55 10.29 -11.56
C GLU A 127 -18.25 9.83 -10.27
N SER A 128 -17.58 9.01 -9.46
CA SER A 128 -18.08 8.68 -8.12
C SER A 128 -17.85 9.87 -7.19
N LEU A 129 -18.84 10.76 -7.12
CA LEU A 129 -18.80 11.89 -6.21
C LEU A 129 -19.07 11.40 -4.78
N LYS A 130 -18.01 11.23 -3.99
CA LYS A 130 -18.16 11.01 -2.54
C LYS A 130 -18.52 12.36 -1.90
N ALA A 131 -19.81 12.66 -1.81
CA ALA A 131 -20.30 13.95 -1.33
C ALA A 131 -19.98 14.21 0.15
N VAL A 132 -20.01 13.17 1.00
CA VAL A 132 -19.66 13.26 2.41
C VAL A 132 -18.94 11.98 2.80
N CYS A 133 -17.75 12.12 3.38
CA CYS A 133 -17.00 11.03 3.96
C CYS A 133 -16.44 11.50 5.29
N MET A 134 -16.73 10.77 6.35
CA MET A 134 -16.23 11.05 7.69
C MET A 134 -15.70 9.75 8.28
N SER A 135 -14.51 9.79 8.84
CA SER A 135 -13.96 8.64 9.57
C SER A 135 -14.68 8.48 10.91
N ASN A 136 -14.77 7.25 11.40
CA ASN A 136 -15.27 7.01 12.76
C ASN A 136 -14.43 7.81 13.79
N MET A 137 -13.12 7.96 13.52
CA MET A 137 -12.23 8.76 14.34
C MET A 137 -12.69 10.21 14.52
N ASN A 138 -13.12 10.85 13.44
CA ASN A 138 -13.60 12.22 13.49
C ASN A 138 -15.06 12.31 13.93
N PHE A 139 -15.88 11.30 13.62
CA PHE A 139 -17.28 11.26 13.99
C PHE A 139 -17.47 11.36 15.51
N PHE A 140 -16.68 10.63 16.29
CA PHE A 140 -16.82 10.64 17.75
C PHE A 140 -16.31 11.94 18.41
N LYS A 141 -15.47 12.73 17.73
CA LYS A 141 -14.99 14.03 18.23
C LYS A 141 -16.08 15.11 18.28
N PHE A 142 -17.21 14.91 17.61
CA PHE A 142 -18.34 15.85 17.67
C PHE A 142 -19.18 15.75 18.95
N TYR A 143 -18.98 14.68 19.74
CA TYR A 143 -19.71 14.49 20.99
C TYR A 143 -18.99 15.20 22.13
N GLU A 144 -19.73 16.01 22.89
CA GLU A 144 -19.21 16.70 24.08
C GLU A 144 -18.82 15.70 25.20
N HIS A 145 -19.53 14.56 25.25
CA HIS A 145 -19.27 13.50 26.22
C HIS A 145 -19.24 12.15 25.49
N LEU A 146 -18.11 11.45 25.60
CA LEU A 146 -17.90 10.14 25.01
C LEU A 146 -17.68 9.10 26.12
N ASN A 147 -18.59 8.14 26.22
CA ASN A 147 -18.49 7.02 27.16
C ASN A 147 -18.55 5.70 26.38
N GLY A 148 -17.68 4.77 26.70
CA GLY A 148 -17.64 3.44 26.09
C GLY A 148 -17.37 2.36 27.12
N MET A 149 -17.84 1.15 26.84
CA MET A 149 -17.57 -0.03 27.64
C MET A 149 -17.11 -1.16 26.73
N THR A 150 -16.04 -1.82 27.09
CA THR A 150 -15.54 -3.01 26.40
C THR A 150 -14.90 -3.94 27.42
N GLU A 151 -14.97 -5.24 27.17
CA GLU A 151 -14.26 -6.24 27.98
C GLU A 151 -12.75 -6.22 27.71
N THR A 152 -12.35 -5.72 26.54
CA THR A 152 -10.96 -5.59 26.11
C THR A 152 -10.74 -4.16 25.63
N ILE A 153 -10.21 -3.33 26.52
CA ILE A 153 -9.78 -1.95 26.20
C ILE A 153 -8.47 -1.96 25.40
N GLY A 154 -7.65 -3.01 25.59
CA GLY A 154 -6.34 -3.09 24.97
C GLY A 154 -5.19 -2.97 25.95
N ASP A 155 -3.97 -3.02 25.41
CA ASP A 155 -2.76 -2.76 26.19
C ASP A 155 -2.58 -1.25 26.42
N GLN A 156 -1.56 -0.87 27.20
CA GLN A 156 -1.30 0.52 27.58
C GLN A 156 -1.15 1.46 26.38
N GLU A 157 -0.53 1.02 25.28
CA GLU A 157 -0.36 1.81 24.06
C GLU A 157 -1.71 2.17 23.40
N GLU A 158 -2.65 1.23 23.34
CA GLU A 158 -3.97 1.45 22.75
C GLU A 158 -4.79 2.44 23.59
N ARG A 159 -4.63 2.38 24.93
CA ARG A 159 -5.24 3.33 25.88
C ARG A 159 -4.71 4.74 25.71
N GLU A 160 -3.40 4.88 25.47
CA GLU A 160 -2.76 6.18 25.25
C GLU A 160 -3.26 6.84 23.97
N VAL A 161 -3.44 6.07 22.89
CA VAL A 161 -4.02 6.57 21.64
C VAL A 161 -5.44 7.06 21.85
N LEU A 162 -6.28 6.31 22.59
CA LEU A 162 -7.64 6.73 22.89
C LEU A 162 -7.69 8.01 23.73
N ASN A 163 -6.80 8.15 24.72
CA ASN A 163 -6.70 9.36 25.52
C ASN A 163 -6.24 10.55 24.65
N LEU A 164 -5.20 10.37 23.84
CA LEU A 164 -4.68 11.44 22.97
C LEU A 164 -5.73 11.94 21.98
N GLU A 165 -6.52 11.03 21.40
CA GLU A 165 -7.43 11.37 20.31
C GLU A 165 -8.82 11.80 20.77
N TYR A 166 -9.33 11.25 21.87
CA TYR A 166 -10.68 11.52 22.38
C TYR A 166 -10.73 12.13 23.78
N GLY A 167 -9.60 12.26 24.48
CA GLY A 167 -9.54 12.77 25.85
C GLY A 167 -10.26 11.88 26.87
N VAL A 168 -10.33 10.57 26.60
CA VAL A 168 -11.03 9.61 27.45
C VAL A 168 -10.07 8.83 28.35
N ASP A 169 -10.45 8.69 29.62
CA ASP A 169 -9.74 7.84 30.56
C ASP A 169 -10.27 6.41 30.52
N CYS A 170 -9.34 5.45 30.66
CA CYS A 170 -9.65 4.03 30.69
C CYS A 170 -9.43 3.48 32.10
N PHE A 171 -10.41 2.77 32.65
CA PHE A 171 -10.30 2.09 33.95
C PHE A 171 -10.81 0.65 33.86
N GLU A 172 -10.25 -0.23 34.70
CA GLU A 172 -10.61 -1.65 34.73
C GLU A 172 -11.47 -1.95 35.96
N LEU A 173 -12.66 -2.50 35.70
CA LEU A 173 -13.55 -2.94 36.77
C LEU A 173 -13.20 -4.36 37.22
N PRO A 174 -13.13 -4.62 38.54
CA PRO A 174 -12.87 -5.96 39.04
C PRO A 174 -14.06 -6.88 38.73
N ARG A 175 -13.76 -8.13 38.38
CA ARG A 175 -14.80 -9.15 38.15
C ARG A 175 -15.52 -9.50 39.43
N PHE A 176 -16.85 -9.61 39.35
CA PHE A 176 -17.71 -10.05 40.45
C PHE A 176 -17.36 -11.47 40.95
N LYS A 177 -16.93 -12.37 40.06
CA LYS A 177 -16.47 -13.73 40.40
C LYS A 177 -15.03 -13.95 39.95
N LYS A 178 -14.31 -14.80 40.69
CA LYS A 178 -12.98 -15.26 40.28
C LYS A 178 -13.07 -15.89 38.89
N TYR A 179 -12.10 -15.55 38.05
CA TYR A 179 -12.00 -16.08 36.70
C TYR A 179 -11.80 -17.60 36.77
N ARG A 180 -12.66 -18.34 36.07
CA ARG A 180 -12.67 -19.81 36.13
C ARG A 180 -11.64 -20.44 35.21
N PHE A 181 -11.18 -19.72 34.19
CA PHE A 181 -10.22 -20.22 33.21
C PHE A 181 -8.82 -19.75 33.63
N GLN A 182 -7.98 -20.63 34.15
CA GLN A 182 -6.56 -20.32 34.17
C GLN A 182 -6.06 -20.57 32.76
N TYR A 183 -5.61 -19.53 32.07
CA TYR A 183 -4.74 -19.71 30.92
C TYR A 183 -3.50 -20.41 31.44
N GLU A 184 -3.43 -21.73 31.29
CA GLU A 184 -2.15 -22.39 31.27
C GLU A 184 -1.44 -21.77 30.07
N LYS A 185 -0.30 -21.12 30.30
CA LYS A 185 0.53 -20.48 29.27
C LYS A 185 1.18 -21.58 28.43
N SER A 186 0.38 -22.52 27.95
CA SER A 186 0.78 -23.71 27.24
C SER A 186 1.32 -23.25 25.89
N LYS A 187 2.64 -23.32 25.78
CA LYS A 187 3.49 -23.25 24.58
C LYS A 187 2.78 -22.72 23.35
N GLU A 188 2.98 -21.43 23.09
CA GLU A 188 2.74 -20.87 21.76
C GLU A 188 3.47 -21.74 20.74
N CYS A 189 2.71 -22.37 19.85
CA CYS A 189 3.29 -23.28 18.88
C CYS A 189 3.46 -22.58 17.54
N VAL A 190 4.72 -22.32 17.19
CA VAL A 190 5.10 -21.74 15.90
C VAL A 190 5.67 -22.86 15.03
N CYS A 191 4.93 -23.25 14.00
CA CYS A 191 5.33 -24.31 13.07
C CYS A 191 5.87 -23.70 11.77
N ALA A 192 6.74 -24.44 11.07
CA ALA A 192 7.35 -23.97 9.83
C ALA A 192 6.43 -24.08 8.60
N SER A 193 5.44 -24.98 8.65
CA SER A 193 4.50 -25.24 7.56
C SER A 193 3.07 -25.34 8.10
N LYS A 194 2.11 -25.06 7.23
CA LYS A 194 0.67 -25.18 7.54
C LYS A 194 0.27 -26.61 7.88
N ASP A 195 0.88 -27.60 7.23
CA ASP A 195 0.56 -29.02 7.45
C ASP A 195 1.02 -29.51 8.83
N ASP A 196 2.25 -29.13 9.23
CA ASP A 196 2.80 -29.40 10.57
C ASP A 196 1.99 -28.69 11.66
N TRP A 197 1.51 -27.47 11.40
CA TRP A 197 0.60 -26.77 12.30
C TRP A 197 -0.74 -27.52 12.49
N CYS A 198 -1.32 -28.03 11.40
CA CYS A 198 -2.54 -28.84 11.46
C CYS A 198 -2.32 -30.13 12.25
N GLU A 199 -1.22 -30.84 12.04
CA GLU A 199 -0.91 -32.08 12.76
C GLU A 199 -0.76 -31.83 14.27
N GLN A 200 -0.11 -30.74 14.67
CA GLN A 200 0.06 -30.38 16.07
C GLN A 200 -1.24 -29.92 16.74
N ILE A 201 -2.13 -29.23 16.01
CA ILE A 201 -3.48 -28.93 16.49
C ILE A 201 -4.27 -30.23 16.73
N ILE A 202 -4.21 -31.18 15.79
CA ILE A 202 -4.90 -32.47 15.93
C ILE A 202 -4.35 -33.24 17.13
N ALA A 203 -3.04 -33.22 17.34
CA ALA A 203 -2.40 -33.84 18.50
C ALA A 203 -2.85 -33.21 19.83
N ASP A 204 -2.87 -31.87 19.93
CA ASP A 204 -3.34 -31.14 21.12
C ASP A 204 -4.83 -31.40 21.41
N ILE A 205 -5.66 -31.45 20.37
CA ILE A 205 -7.08 -31.81 20.50
C ILE A 205 -7.22 -33.23 21.07
N ASN A 206 -6.48 -34.21 20.52
CA ASN A 206 -6.53 -35.59 21.00
C ASN A 206 -6.05 -35.70 22.46
N GLU A 207 -4.94 -35.06 22.82
CA GLU A 207 -4.42 -35.03 24.19
C GLU A 207 -5.46 -34.46 25.18
N LYS A 208 -6.09 -33.32 24.83
CA LYS A 208 -7.13 -32.70 25.66
C LYS A 208 -8.43 -33.50 25.70
N MET A 209 -8.76 -34.25 24.65
CA MET A 209 -9.88 -35.18 24.63
C MET A 209 -9.67 -36.39 25.54
N ASP A 210 -8.42 -36.83 25.68
CA ASP A 210 -8.03 -37.96 26.53
C ASP A 210 -7.86 -37.56 28.01
N ALA A 211 -7.37 -36.34 28.28
CA ALA A 211 -6.92 -35.93 29.61
C ALA A 211 -8.04 -35.65 30.63
N LYS A 212 -9.23 -35.21 30.21
CA LYS A 212 -10.48 -35.13 31.02
C LYS A 212 -11.47 -34.21 30.32
N ARG A 213 -12.40 -34.81 29.59
CA ARG A 213 -13.73 -34.23 29.45
C ARG A 213 -14.71 -35.39 29.40
N LEU A 214 -15.58 -35.50 30.41
CA LEU A 214 -16.85 -36.22 30.29
C LEU A 214 -17.70 -35.42 29.28
N VAL A 215 -17.31 -35.46 28.02
CA VAL A 215 -18.18 -35.16 26.89
C VAL A 215 -18.96 -36.45 26.72
N SER A 216 -20.28 -36.40 26.85
CA SER A 216 -21.11 -37.56 26.54
C SER A 216 -20.72 -38.08 25.16
N HIS A 217 -20.66 -39.40 24.96
CA HIS A 217 -20.37 -39.99 23.64
C HIS A 217 -21.26 -39.39 22.54
N GLU A 218 -22.48 -38.97 22.90
CA GLU A 218 -23.43 -38.29 22.01
C GLU A 218 -22.94 -36.92 21.52
N GLU A 219 -22.33 -36.11 22.38
CA GLU A 219 -21.80 -34.78 22.01
C GLU A 219 -20.56 -34.90 21.11
N LYS A 220 -19.73 -35.95 21.31
CA LYS A 220 -18.60 -36.25 20.41
C LYS A 220 -19.09 -36.64 19.01
N ASP A 221 -20.07 -37.54 18.93
CA ASP A 221 -20.63 -38.00 17.66
C ASP A 221 -21.34 -36.86 16.90
N GLU A 222 -21.96 -35.92 17.62
CA GLU A 222 -22.64 -34.78 17.00
C GLU A 222 -21.65 -33.76 16.43
N ILE A 223 -20.54 -33.50 17.12
CA ILE A 223 -19.46 -32.62 16.65
C ILE A 223 -18.77 -33.25 15.43
N GLU A 224 -18.48 -34.55 15.46
CA GLU A 224 -17.82 -35.25 14.35
C GLU A 224 -18.70 -35.26 13.09
N LYS A 225 -20.01 -35.45 13.25
CA LYS A 225 -20.98 -35.32 12.14
C LYS A 225 -21.03 -33.89 11.59
N LYS A 226 -20.99 -32.86 12.44
CA LYS A 226 -20.97 -31.45 11.99
C LYS A 226 -19.70 -31.13 11.21
N MET A 227 -18.54 -31.55 11.70
CA MET A 227 -17.25 -31.34 11.03
C MET A 227 -17.16 -32.06 9.68
N LYS A 228 -17.60 -33.33 9.58
CA LYS A 228 -17.66 -34.06 8.30
C LYS A 228 -18.58 -33.38 7.30
N LYS A 229 -19.78 -32.98 7.74
CA LYS A 229 -20.75 -32.28 6.89
C LYS A 229 -20.22 -30.95 6.37
N GLU A 230 -19.50 -30.21 7.19
CA GLU A 230 -18.93 -28.91 6.83
C GLU A 230 -17.75 -29.06 5.85
N SER A 231 -16.89 -30.08 6.06
CA SER A 231 -15.83 -30.44 5.11
C SER A 231 -16.39 -30.89 3.76
N ASP A 232 -17.45 -31.70 3.74
CA ASP A 232 -18.09 -32.16 2.51
C ASP A 232 -18.75 -31.00 1.75
N ASN A 233 -19.39 -30.06 2.46
CA ASN A 233 -19.95 -28.85 1.86
C ASN A 233 -18.87 -27.99 1.21
N LEU A 234 -17.73 -27.78 1.89
CA LEU A 234 -16.61 -27.00 1.35
C LEU A 234 -16.02 -27.67 0.10
N LEU A 235 -15.92 -29.00 0.07
CA LEU A 235 -15.48 -29.75 -1.11
C LEU A 235 -16.44 -29.57 -2.29
N VAL A 236 -17.75 -29.59 -2.05
CA VAL A 236 -18.77 -29.34 -3.08
C VAL A 236 -18.70 -27.90 -3.60
N GLU A 237 -18.48 -26.92 -2.72
CA GLU A 237 -18.31 -25.51 -3.08
C GLU A 237 -17.08 -25.31 -3.99
N VAL A 238 -15.95 -25.90 -3.62
CA VAL A 238 -14.69 -25.84 -4.38
C VAL A 238 -14.85 -26.52 -5.74
N GLN A 239 -15.51 -27.69 -5.81
CA GLN A 239 -15.79 -28.37 -7.08
C GLN A 239 -16.72 -27.57 -8.01
N LYS A 240 -17.69 -26.83 -7.46
CA LYS A 240 -18.55 -25.92 -8.24
C LYS A 240 -17.77 -24.77 -8.83
N VAL A 241 -16.83 -24.19 -8.07
CA VAL A 241 -15.98 -23.10 -8.56
C VAL A 241 -15.02 -23.60 -9.65
N LEU A 242 -14.44 -24.78 -9.49
CA LEU A 242 -13.52 -25.37 -10.47
C LEU A 242 -14.19 -25.81 -11.79
N LYS A 243 -15.49 -26.15 -11.78
CA LYS A 243 -16.26 -26.50 -12.99
C LYS A 243 -16.81 -25.28 -13.75
N LYS A 244 -16.63 -24.07 -13.22
CA LYS A 244 -17.17 -22.82 -13.80
C LYS A 244 -16.11 -21.99 -14.56
N ASN A 245 -14.87 -22.48 -14.59
CA ASN A 245 -13.77 -22.02 -15.45
C ASN A 245 -13.51 -23.05 -16.54
#